data_AF-A0A1Y1HYS7-F1
#
_entry.id   AF-A0A1Y1HYS7-F1
#
_cell.length_a   1.000
_cell.length_b   1.000
_cell.length_c   1.000
_cell.angle_alpha   90.00
_cell.angle_beta   90.00
_cell.angle_gamma   90.00
#
_symmetry.space_group_name_H-M   'P 1'
#
loop_
_entity.id
_entity.type
_entity.pdbx_description
1 polymer ?
#
loop_
_entity_poly.entity_id
_entity_poly.type
_entity_poly.pdbx_seq_one_letter_code
_entity_poly.pdbx_strand_id
1 'polypeptide(L)'
;MPAELPALFHSGIRMTTVAHRIWETFLREGDCAVDLTAGNGHDTLFLAKHVLPVKEKSATIGPGCVWAFDIQTTAAASTRQLLERELTPEQLRRVSVINECHSNLKQYIQHKDVRLVCFNLGYLPKGDMQITTTPETTLAALDASLEVLAIGGHISILAYAGHPGGMEEYEAVRSWAAKLSPHYWGCSLHEFVKSPESAKLLLICRRK
;
A
#
# COMPACT_ATOMS: atom_id res chain seq x y z
N MET A 1 -4.40 13.06 -36.12
CA MET A 1 -3.54 12.19 -35.30
C MET A 1 -4.44 11.51 -34.29
N PRO A 2 -4.41 10.17 -34.13
CA PRO A 2 -5.17 9.53 -33.06
C PRO A 2 -4.66 10.10 -31.74
N ALA A 3 -5.56 10.46 -30.84
CA ALA A 3 -5.19 10.82 -29.47
C ALA A 3 -4.30 9.72 -28.91
N GLU A 4 -3.11 10.09 -28.40
CA GLU A 4 -2.21 9.14 -27.77
C GLU A 4 -3.00 8.31 -26.77
N LEU A 5 -2.95 6.97 -26.92
CA LEU A 5 -3.57 6.09 -25.94
C LEU A 5 -3.02 6.48 -24.56
N PRO A 6 -3.88 6.61 -23.53
CA PRO A 6 -3.42 6.90 -22.18
C PRO A 6 -2.24 6.00 -21.81
N ALA A 7 -1.27 6.55 -21.09
CA ALA A 7 -0.02 5.86 -20.70
C ALA A 7 -0.23 4.43 -20.11
N LEU A 8 -1.45 4.12 -19.65
CA LEU A 8 -1.91 2.82 -19.14
C LEU A 8 -1.86 1.65 -20.15
N PHE A 9 -1.76 1.90 -21.47
CA PHE A 9 -1.79 0.83 -22.47
C PHE A 9 -0.47 0.59 -23.21
N HIS A 10 0.63 1.18 -22.75
CA HIS A 10 1.95 0.92 -23.32
C HIS A 10 2.48 -0.46 -22.88
N SER A 11 3.11 -1.19 -23.79
CA SER A 11 3.80 -2.46 -23.48
C SER A 11 4.86 -2.21 -22.40
N GLY A 12 4.72 -2.86 -21.24
CA GLY A 12 5.71 -2.80 -20.15
C GLY A 12 5.31 -2.00 -18.91
N ILE A 13 4.08 -1.49 -18.82
CA ILE A 13 3.58 -0.89 -17.57
C ILE A 13 3.52 -1.96 -16.45
N ARG A 14 4.00 -1.61 -15.26
CA ARG A 14 3.94 -2.47 -14.07
C ARG A 14 2.62 -2.26 -13.34
N MET A 15 2.08 -3.31 -12.70
CA MET A 15 0.85 -3.18 -11.91
C MET A 15 1.01 -2.17 -10.76
N THR A 16 2.21 -2.04 -10.18
CA THR A 16 2.54 -0.97 -9.21
C THR A 16 2.31 0.43 -9.77
N THR A 17 2.66 0.67 -11.04
CA THR A 17 2.39 1.95 -11.70
C THR A 17 0.90 2.20 -11.86
N VAL A 18 0.11 1.16 -12.14
CA VAL A 18 -1.35 1.26 -12.18
C VAL A 18 -1.90 1.60 -10.80
N ALA A 19 -1.42 0.94 -9.74
CA ALA A 19 -1.80 1.22 -8.37
C ALA A 19 -1.52 2.68 -7.98
N HIS A 20 -0.29 3.17 -8.19
CA HIS A 20 0.10 4.56 -7.90
C HIS A 20 -0.80 5.57 -8.61
N ARG A 21 -1.11 5.37 -9.90
CA ARG A 21 -2.02 6.23 -10.66
C ARG A 21 -3.43 6.24 -10.09
N ILE A 22 -3.91 5.10 -9.59
CA ILE A 22 -5.21 5.04 -8.93
C ILE A 22 -5.14 5.79 -7.60
N TRP A 23 -4.06 5.64 -6.83
CA TRP A 23 -3.88 6.33 -5.55
C TRP A 23 -3.87 7.87 -5.71
N GLU A 24 -3.26 8.40 -6.77
CA GLU A 24 -3.27 9.84 -7.11
C GLU A 24 -4.70 10.41 -7.22
N THR A 25 -5.68 9.59 -7.63
CA THR A 25 -7.06 10.07 -7.82
C THR A 25 -7.75 10.43 -6.51
N PHE A 26 -7.33 9.86 -5.38
CA PHE A 26 -8.00 10.03 -4.08
C PHE A 26 -7.10 10.48 -2.93
N LEU A 27 -5.78 10.29 -2.99
CA LEU A 27 -4.84 10.82 -2.00
C LEU A 27 -4.79 12.34 -2.08
N ARG A 28 -4.76 13.00 -0.93
CA ARG A 28 -4.66 14.45 -0.78
C ARG A 28 -3.58 14.79 0.24
N GLU A 29 -3.06 16.01 0.14
CA GLU A 29 -2.20 16.56 1.19
C GLU A 29 -2.96 16.54 2.53
N GLY A 30 -2.26 16.14 3.59
CA GLY A 30 -2.82 16.03 4.93
C GLY A 30 -3.51 14.71 5.24
N ASP A 31 -3.68 13.81 4.25
CA ASP A 31 -4.13 12.44 4.51
C ASP A 31 -3.09 11.65 5.32
N CYS A 32 -3.56 10.61 6.01
CA CYS A 32 -2.67 9.60 6.58
C CYS A 32 -2.70 8.32 5.74
N ALA A 33 -1.55 7.70 5.54
CA ALA A 33 -1.37 6.50 4.74
C ALA A 33 -0.47 5.47 5.43
N VAL A 34 -0.64 4.20 5.08
CA VAL A 34 0.11 3.07 5.66
C VAL A 34 0.62 2.16 4.56
N ASP A 35 1.91 1.86 4.59
CA ASP A 35 2.56 0.84 3.78
C ASP A 35 2.88 -0.36 4.67
N LEU A 36 2.24 -1.50 4.43
CA LEU A 36 2.38 -2.70 5.28
C LEU A 36 3.47 -3.67 4.81
N THR A 37 4.21 -3.28 3.77
CA THR A 37 5.24 -4.10 3.12
C THR A 37 6.31 -3.18 2.51
N ALA A 38 6.97 -2.40 3.35
CA ALA A 38 7.79 -1.27 2.92
C ALA A 38 8.90 -1.66 1.94
N GLY A 39 9.55 -2.80 2.17
CA GLY A 39 10.64 -3.30 1.33
C GLY A 39 11.76 -2.29 1.16
N ASN A 40 12.01 -1.87 -0.09
CA ASN A 40 12.99 -0.83 -0.41
C ASN A 40 12.46 0.61 -0.25
N GLY A 41 11.23 0.78 0.24
CA GLY A 41 10.64 2.06 0.60
C GLY A 41 10.05 2.88 -0.54
N HIS A 42 9.90 2.31 -1.74
CA HIS A 42 9.40 3.06 -2.90
C HIS A 42 7.95 3.50 -2.75
N ASP A 43 7.07 2.61 -2.25
CA ASP A 43 5.66 2.95 -2.01
C ASP A 43 5.55 3.89 -0.81
N THR A 44 6.29 3.63 0.28
CA THR A 44 6.42 4.57 1.40
C THR A 44 6.83 5.98 0.95
N LEU A 45 7.83 6.11 0.07
CA LEU A 45 8.28 7.40 -0.47
C LEU A 45 7.20 8.05 -1.33
N PHE A 46 6.52 7.26 -2.18
CA PHE A 46 5.41 7.74 -2.99
C PHE A 46 4.33 8.34 -2.09
N LEU A 47 3.91 7.62 -1.06
CA LEU A 47 2.89 8.09 -0.10
C LEU A 47 3.34 9.38 0.58
N ALA A 48 4.57 9.40 1.11
CA ALA A 48 5.11 10.57 1.79
C ALA A 48 5.12 11.82 0.91
N LYS A 49 5.54 11.69 -0.36
CA LYS A 49 5.54 12.80 -1.33
C LYS A 49 4.13 13.31 -1.68
N HIS A 50 3.10 12.48 -1.56
CA HIS A 50 1.72 12.86 -1.89
C HIS A 50 0.94 13.44 -0.71
N VAL A 51 1.12 12.88 0.49
CA VAL A 51 0.29 13.25 1.65
C VAL A 51 0.96 14.27 2.56
N LEU A 52 2.29 14.45 2.49
CA LEU A 52 3.00 15.40 3.33
C LEU A 52 3.28 16.70 2.57
N PRO A 53 2.57 17.81 2.88
CA PRO A 53 2.75 19.08 2.19
C PRO A 53 4.19 19.59 2.26
N VAL A 54 4.63 20.21 1.16
CA VAL A 54 5.98 20.77 0.99
C VAL A 54 6.10 22.19 1.57
N LYS A 55 4.98 22.88 1.81
CA LYS A 55 4.93 24.24 2.39
C LYS A 55 4.17 24.23 3.70
N GLU A 56 4.59 25.08 4.64
CA GLU A 56 3.84 25.26 5.88
C GLU A 56 2.45 25.89 5.63
N LYS A 57 1.44 25.18 6.14
CA LYS A 57 0.08 25.60 6.53
C LYS A 57 -0.73 26.44 5.54
N SER A 58 -1.72 25.79 4.93
CA SER A 58 -3.09 26.26 5.14
C SER A 58 -3.58 25.75 6.49
N ALA A 59 -4.22 26.59 7.31
CA ALA A 59 -4.82 26.18 8.59
C ALA A 59 -5.95 25.14 8.42
N THR A 60 -6.35 24.85 7.17
CA THR A 60 -7.41 23.91 6.83
C THR A 60 -6.92 22.51 6.44
N ILE A 61 -5.61 22.29 6.29
CA ILE A 61 -5.04 21.00 5.88
C ILE A 61 -4.45 20.30 7.11
N GLY A 62 -4.87 19.06 7.35
CA GLY A 62 -4.36 18.23 8.45
C GLY A 62 -2.86 17.95 8.32
N PRO A 63 -2.17 17.51 9.40
CA PRO A 63 -0.72 17.37 9.38
C PRO A 63 -0.21 16.23 8.47
N GLY A 64 -1.06 15.28 8.07
CA GLY A 64 -0.67 14.10 7.28
C GLY A 64 0.35 13.21 7.99
N CYS A 65 0.35 11.93 7.66
CA CYS A 65 1.28 10.99 8.27
C CYS A 65 1.44 9.70 7.48
N VAL A 66 2.62 9.09 7.55
CA VAL A 66 2.91 7.81 6.89
C VAL A 66 3.48 6.83 7.89
N TRP A 67 2.95 5.61 7.92
CA TRP A 67 3.57 4.49 8.61
C TRP A 67 3.99 3.43 7.61
N ALA A 68 5.15 2.84 7.83
CA ALA A 68 5.73 1.82 6.96
C ALA A 68 6.18 0.63 7.81
N PHE A 69 5.73 -0.57 7.48
CA PHE A 69 6.05 -1.81 8.20
C PHE A 69 6.87 -2.74 7.33
N ASP A 70 7.87 -3.38 7.92
CA ASP A 70 8.55 -4.53 7.34
C ASP A 70 9.17 -5.40 8.44
N ILE A 71 9.09 -6.72 8.32
CA ILE A 71 9.69 -7.63 9.31
C ILE A 71 11.22 -7.67 9.21
N GLN A 72 11.78 -7.30 8.05
CA GLN A 72 13.22 -7.34 7.84
C GLN A 72 13.88 -6.02 8.28
N THR A 73 14.85 -6.13 9.18
CA THR A 73 15.69 -5.00 9.62
C THR A 73 16.36 -4.30 8.43
N THR A 74 16.78 -5.07 7.42
CA THR A 74 17.42 -4.58 6.19
C THR A 74 16.47 -3.77 5.31
N ALA A 75 15.23 -4.21 5.14
CA ALA A 75 14.20 -3.48 4.41
C ALA A 75 13.83 -2.17 5.13
N ALA A 76 13.63 -2.23 6.45
CA ALA A 76 13.38 -1.03 7.25
C ALA A 76 14.56 -0.04 7.17
N ALA A 77 15.81 -0.51 7.18
CA ALA A 77 16.99 0.33 7.02
C ALA A 77 17.06 0.95 5.60
N SER A 78 16.81 0.16 4.55
CA SER A 78 16.77 0.65 3.17
C SER A 78 15.71 1.72 2.97
N THR A 79 14.51 1.49 3.53
CA THR A 79 13.42 2.46 3.53
C THR A 79 13.82 3.76 4.22
N ARG A 80 14.41 3.71 5.43
CA ARG A 80 14.89 4.91 6.13
C ARG A 80 15.92 5.69 5.30
N GLN A 81 16.93 5.00 4.76
CA GLN A 81 17.97 5.63 3.95
C GLN A 81 17.41 6.31 2.70
N LEU A 82 16.45 5.67 2.03
CA LEU A 82 15.78 6.26 0.88
C LEU A 82 15.01 7.52 1.29
N LEU A 83 14.24 7.47 2.37
CA LEU A 83 13.45 8.61 2.85
C LEU A 83 14.35 9.78 3.28
N GLU A 84 15.45 9.50 3.99
CA GLU A 84 16.41 10.53 4.44
C GLU A 84 17.05 11.29 3.27
N ARG A 85 17.25 10.61 2.14
CA ARG A 85 17.79 11.24 0.93
C ARG A 85 16.77 12.11 0.20
N GLU A 86 15.49 11.75 0.27
CA GLU A 86 14.45 12.26 -0.62
C GLU A 86 13.46 13.22 0.04
N LEU A 87 13.38 13.24 1.37
CA LEU A 87 12.42 14.02 2.14
C LEU A 87 13.11 15.07 3.00
N THR A 88 12.39 16.16 3.29
CA THR A 88 12.89 17.18 4.23
C THR A 88 12.84 16.66 5.68
N PRO A 89 13.63 17.25 6.61
CA PRO A 89 13.56 16.90 8.02
C PRO A 89 12.15 17.04 8.63
N GLU A 90 11.32 17.94 8.12
CA GLU A 90 9.93 18.10 8.57
C GLU A 90 9.02 16.97 8.09
N GLN A 91 9.17 16.55 6.84
CA GLN A 91 8.45 15.41 6.30
C GLN A 91 8.87 14.11 7.01
N LEU A 92 10.18 13.93 7.25
CA LEU A 92 10.70 12.76 7.96
C LEU A 92 10.10 12.58 9.37
N ARG A 93 9.87 13.67 10.11
CA ARG A 93 9.21 13.60 11.43
C ARG A 93 7.77 13.06 11.37
N ARG A 94 7.15 13.04 10.19
CA ARG A 94 5.79 12.55 9.94
C ARG A 94 5.76 11.17 9.29
N VAL A 95 6.93 10.53 9.11
CA VAL A 95 7.04 9.15 8.62
C VAL A 95 7.59 8.25 9.73
N SER A 96 6.89 7.18 10.04
CA SER A 96 7.31 6.16 11.01
C SER A 96 7.63 4.85 10.29
N VAL A 97 8.91 4.48 10.23
CA VAL A 97 9.35 3.17 9.71
C VAL A 97 9.49 2.20 10.88
N ILE A 98 8.63 1.20 10.91
CA ILE A 98 8.46 0.23 11.98
C ILE A 98 9.00 -1.11 11.48
N ASN A 99 9.99 -1.66 12.19
CA ASN A 99 10.51 -2.99 11.90
C ASN A 99 9.71 -4.03 12.69
N GLU A 100 8.54 -4.40 12.18
CA GLU A 100 7.61 -5.32 12.81
C GLU A 100 6.69 -5.96 11.75
N CYS A 101 6.04 -7.06 12.08
CA CYS A 101 5.04 -7.68 11.22
C CYS A 101 3.81 -6.80 11.08
N HIS A 102 3.29 -6.68 9.86
CA HIS A 102 2.06 -5.93 9.59
C HIS A 102 0.84 -6.45 10.35
N SER A 103 0.83 -7.71 10.80
CA SER A 103 -0.24 -8.26 11.64
C SER A 103 -0.36 -7.52 12.98
N ASN A 104 0.68 -6.82 13.42
CA ASN A 104 0.71 -6.01 14.63
C ASN A 104 0.26 -4.55 14.40
N LEU A 105 -0.31 -4.21 13.24
CA LEU A 105 -0.78 -2.86 12.88
C LEU A 105 -1.51 -2.13 14.02
N LYS A 106 -2.47 -2.81 14.69
CA LYS A 106 -3.31 -2.22 15.74
C LYS A 106 -2.55 -1.81 17.01
N GLN A 107 -1.31 -2.27 17.19
CA GLN A 107 -0.47 -1.86 18.31
C GLN A 107 0.10 -0.45 18.10
N TYR A 108 0.24 -0.02 16.85
CA TYR A 108 0.87 1.25 16.47
C TYR A 108 -0.14 2.28 15.97
N ILE A 109 -1.24 1.83 15.37
CA ILE A 109 -2.25 2.69 14.77
C ILE A 109 -3.62 2.31 15.33
N GLN A 110 -4.19 3.22 16.12
CA GLN A 110 -5.53 3.07 16.71
C GLN A 110 -6.35 4.33 16.43
N HIS A 111 -7.61 4.15 16.05
CA HIS A 111 -8.58 5.23 15.86
C HIS A 111 -8.07 6.37 14.96
N LYS A 112 -7.43 6.02 13.84
CA LYS A 112 -7.00 6.98 12.81
C LYS A 112 -7.92 6.88 11.61
N ASP A 113 -8.14 7.99 10.94
CA ASP A 113 -8.81 8.05 9.64
C ASP A 113 -7.76 7.89 8.54
N VAL A 114 -7.36 6.64 8.26
CA VAL A 114 -6.37 6.34 7.22
C VAL A 114 -7.04 6.39 5.84
N ARG A 115 -6.46 7.16 4.91
CA ARG A 115 -6.94 7.27 3.53
C ARG A 115 -6.53 6.07 2.68
N LEU A 116 -5.32 5.55 2.89
CA LEU A 116 -4.78 4.43 2.12
C LEU A 116 -3.98 3.49 3.02
N VAL A 117 -4.29 2.21 2.94
CA VAL A 117 -3.42 1.13 3.39
C VAL A 117 -2.98 0.33 2.16
N CYS A 118 -1.69 0.17 1.92
CA CYS A 118 -1.17 -0.60 0.80
C CYS A 118 -0.33 -1.81 1.21
N PHE A 119 -0.41 -2.85 0.38
CA PHE A 119 0.34 -4.09 0.48
C PHE A 119 0.96 -4.43 -0.88
N ASN A 120 2.21 -4.90 -0.89
CA ASN A 120 2.89 -5.61 -1.96
C ASN A 120 3.27 -6.99 -1.41
N LEU A 121 2.41 -7.97 -1.62
CA LEU A 121 2.53 -9.32 -1.06
C LEU A 121 3.54 -10.15 -1.84
N GLY A 122 4.54 -10.68 -1.14
CA GLY A 122 5.61 -11.49 -1.68
C GLY A 122 6.90 -11.26 -0.90
N TYR A 123 8.03 -11.42 -1.58
CA TYR A 123 9.36 -11.28 -1.00
C TYR A 123 10.06 -9.98 -1.42
N LEU A 124 11.06 -9.57 -0.63
CA LEU A 124 11.89 -8.40 -0.92
C LEU A 124 12.74 -8.65 -2.19
N PRO A 125 12.70 -7.77 -3.22
CA PRO A 125 13.54 -7.94 -4.40
C PRO A 125 15.03 -7.98 -4.05
N LYS A 126 15.73 -9.01 -4.54
CA LYS A 126 17.16 -9.31 -4.23
C LYS A 126 17.43 -9.67 -2.75
N GLY A 127 16.39 -9.88 -1.95
CA GLY A 127 16.49 -10.39 -0.58
C GLY A 127 16.38 -11.92 -0.50
N ASP A 128 16.22 -12.42 0.73
CA ASP A 128 15.94 -13.84 0.97
C ASP A 128 14.49 -14.17 0.59
N MET A 129 14.31 -15.06 -0.38
CA MET A 129 12.99 -15.46 -0.87
C MET A 129 12.21 -16.32 0.14
N GLN A 130 12.85 -16.84 1.19
CA GLN A 130 12.18 -17.52 2.30
C GLN A 130 11.43 -16.53 3.21
N ILE A 131 11.81 -15.25 3.18
CA ILE A 131 11.15 -14.19 3.92
C ILE A 131 10.12 -13.53 3.00
N THR A 132 8.89 -14.06 3.05
CA THR A 132 7.75 -13.60 2.27
C THR A 132 6.56 -13.31 3.18
N THR A 133 5.58 -12.56 2.69
CA THR A 133 4.25 -12.47 3.31
C THR A 133 3.57 -13.84 3.32
N THR A 134 2.68 -14.06 4.30
CA THR A 134 1.92 -15.32 4.42
C THR A 134 0.42 -15.04 4.58
N PRO A 135 -0.45 -15.98 4.15
CA PRO A 135 -1.89 -15.82 4.29
C PRO A 135 -2.35 -15.43 5.70
N GLU A 136 -1.79 -16.08 6.74
CA GLU A 136 -2.21 -15.87 8.13
C GLU A 136 -1.94 -14.44 8.59
N THR A 137 -0.74 -13.94 8.32
CA THR A 137 -0.31 -12.60 8.75
C THR A 137 -0.95 -11.49 7.91
N THR A 138 -1.07 -11.73 6.60
CA THR A 138 -1.74 -10.82 5.67
C THR A 138 -3.22 -10.64 6.01
N LEU A 139 -3.96 -11.73 6.26
CA LEU A 139 -5.38 -11.65 6.62
C LEU A 139 -5.59 -10.92 7.95
N ALA A 140 -4.75 -11.18 8.96
CA ALA A 140 -4.83 -10.47 10.24
C ALA A 140 -4.60 -8.94 10.06
N ALA A 141 -3.64 -8.56 9.21
CA ALA A 141 -3.41 -7.14 8.90
C ALA A 141 -4.55 -6.53 8.08
N LEU A 142 -5.19 -7.30 7.19
CA LEU A 142 -6.34 -6.83 6.43
C LEU A 142 -7.54 -6.55 7.34
N ASP A 143 -7.84 -7.43 8.30
CA ASP A 143 -8.88 -7.19 9.30
C ASP A 143 -8.58 -5.92 10.12
N ALA A 144 -7.33 -5.76 10.58
CA ALA A 144 -6.88 -4.55 11.27
C ALA A 144 -7.00 -3.29 10.39
N SER A 145 -6.76 -3.42 9.09
CA SER A 145 -6.82 -2.32 8.13
C SER A 145 -8.24 -1.79 7.97
N LEU A 146 -9.26 -2.66 8.02
CA LEU A 146 -10.66 -2.24 7.95
C LEU A 146 -11.04 -1.30 9.12
N GLU A 147 -10.46 -1.51 10.30
CA GLU A 147 -10.77 -0.74 11.51
C GLU A 147 -10.16 0.66 11.52
N VAL A 148 -9.00 0.84 10.88
CA VAL A 148 -8.29 2.13 10.81
C VAL A 148 -8.62 2.91 9.53
N LEU A 149 -9.43 2.36 8.64
CA LEU A 149 -9.74 3.02 7.37
C LEU A 149 -10.81 4.09 7.55
N ALA A 150 -10.55 5.30 7.06
CA ALA A 150 -11.55 6.36 6.99
C ALA A 150 -12.71 5.95 6.06
N ILE A 151 -13.88 6.58 6.23
CA ILE A 151 -14.91 6.55 5.18
C ILE A 151 -14.33 7.20 3.91
N GLY A 152 -14.49 6.52 2.78
CA GLY A 152 -13.84 6.85 1.50
C GLY A 152 -12.35 6.49 1.44
N GLY A 153 -11.81 5.79 2.45
CA GLY A 153 -10.46 5.26 2.44
C GLY A 153 -10.36 3.95 1.66
N HIS A 154 -9.13 3.59 1.27
CA HIS A 154 -8.86 2.47 0.38
C HIS A 154 -7.82 1.50 0.96
N ILE A 155 -8.00 0.21 0.71
CA ILE A 155 -6.97 -0.81 0.85
C ILE A 155 -6.54 -1.22 -0.56
N SER A 156 -5.24 -1.19 -0.83
CA SER A 156 -4.64 -1.55 -2.12
C SER A 156 -3.68 -2.72 -1.96
N ILE A 157 -3.96 -3.84 -2.62
CA ILE A 157 -3.20 -5.07 -2.43
C ILE A 157 -2.66 -5.51 -3.78
N LEU A 158 -1.34 -5.46 -3.93
CA LEU A 158 -0.61 -6.04 -5.05
C LEU A 158 -0.13 -7.43 -4.65
N ALA A 159 -0.73 -8.47 -5.22
CA ALA A 159 -0.39 -9.86 -4.94
C ALA A 159 0.42 -10.48 -6.08
N TYR A 160 1.66 -10.89 -5.80
CA TYR A 160 2.56 -11.51 -6.77
C TYR A 160 2.36 -13.03 -6.81
N ALA A 161 1.38 -13.50 -7.58
CA ALA A 161 0.96 -14.91 -7.55
C ALA A 161 1.95 -15.92 -8.18
N GLY A 162 3.00 -15.46 -8.87
CA GLY A 162 3.91 -16.29 -9.66
C GLY A 162 5.05 -16.97 -8.90
N HIS A 163 5.16 -16.80 -7.58
CA HIS A 163 6.19 -17.45 -6.75
C HIS A 163 5.59 -18.51 -5.82
N PRO A 164 6.42 -19.43 -5.25
CA PRO A 164 5.94 -20.40 -4.27
C PRO A 164 5.17 -19.72 -3.12
N GLY A 165 3.96 -20.21 -2.82
CA GLY A 165 3.06 -19.62 -1.82
C GLY A 165 2.24 -18.40 -2.29
N GLY A 166 2.69 -17.68 -3.32
CA GLY A 166 2.04 -16.43 -3.77
C GLY A 166 0.61 -16.62 -4.28
N MET A 167 0.33 -17.74 -4.97
CA MET A 167 -1.04 -18.06 -5.43
C MET A 167 -1.98 -18.39 -4.26
N GLU A 168 -1.48 -19.11 -3.25
CA GLU A 168 -2.25 -19.46 -2.05
C GLU A 168 -2.64 -18.20 -1.28
N GLU A 169 -1.68 -17.29 -1.07
CA GLU A 169 -1.93 -16.01 -0.42
C GLU A 169 -2.91 -15.13 -1.21
N TYR A 170 -2.76 -15.07 -2.53
CA TYR A 170 -3.70 -14.37 -3.39
C TYR A 170 -5.14 -14.90 -3.25
N GLU A 171 -5.34 -16.22 -3.31
CA GLU A 171 -6.67 -16.81 -3.20
C GLU A 171 -7.26 -16.64 -1.79
N ALA A 172 -6.44 -16.66 -0.73
CA ALA A 172 -6.86 -16.35 0.63
C ALA A 172 -7.37 -14.90 0.74
N VAL A 173 -6.61 -13.93 0.21
CA VAL A 173 -6.98 -12.51 0.18
C VAL A 173 -8.26 -12.30 -0.63
N ARG A 174 -8.36 -12.91 -1.81
CA ARG A 174 -9.55 -12.81 -2.66
C ARG A 174 -10.78 -13.39 -1.97
N SER A 175 -10.63 -14.55 -1.33
CA SER A 175 -11.71 -15.21 -0.58
C SER A 175 -12.14 -14.39 0.64
N TRP A 176 -11.21 -13.72 1.30
CA TRP A 176 -11.50 -12.78 2.38
C TRP A 176 -12.28 -11.56 1.86
N ALA A 177 -11.80 -10.92 0.79
CA ALA A 177 -12.46 -9.74 0.21
C ALA A 177 -13.88 -10.02 -0.28
N ALA A 178 -14.12 -11.23 -0.84
CA ALA A 178 -15.44 -11.66 -1.28
C ALA A 178 -16.48 -11.78 -0.15
N LYS A 179 -16.04 -11.86 1.12
CA LYS A 179 -16.94 -11.91 2.29
C LYS A 179 -17.34 -10.51 2.78
N LEU A 180 -16.70 -9.44 2.30
CA LEU A 180 -17.01 -8.09 2.72
C LEU A 180 -18.42 -7.68 2.25
N SER A 181 -19.18 -7.06 3.15
CA SER A 181 -20.54 -6.62 2.82
C SER A 181 -20.51 -5.53 1.75
N PRO A 182 -21.21 -5.70 0.61
CA PRO A 182 -21.24 -4.70 -0.45
C PRO A 182 -21.94 -3.40 -0.06
N HIS A 183 -22.66 -3.40 1.07
CA HIS A 183 -23.28 -2.20 1.63
C HIS A 183 -22.23 -1.20 2.13
N TYR A 184 -21.14 -1.69 2.71
CA TYR A 184 -20.08 -0.89 3.32
C TYR A 184 -18.81 -0.84 2.46
N TRP A 185 -18.59 -1.85 1.62
CA TRP A 185 -17.32 -2.02 0.91
C TRP A 185 -17.52 -2.15 -0.60
N GLY A 186 -16.70 -1.43 -1.37
CA GLY A 186 -16.49 -1.71 -2.79
C GLY A 186 -15.22 -2.55 -2.95
N CYS A 187 -15.22 -3.49 -3.89
CA CYS A 187 -14.05 -4.31 -4.21
C CYS A 187 -13.91 -4.42 -5.74
N SER A 188 -12.70 -4.21 -6.26
CA SER A 188 -12.36 -4.43 -7.67
C SER A 188 -11.04 -5.17 -7.81
N LEU A 189 -10.90 -5.93 -8.90
CA LEU A 189 -9.69 -6.65 -9.28
C LEU A 189 -9.20 -6.11 -10.61
N HIS A 190 -7.90 -5.83 -10.69
CA HIS A 190 -7.21 -5.41 -11.89
C HIS A 190 -6.10 -6.42 -12.20
N GLU A 191 -6.10 -6.93 -13.43
CA GLU A 191 -5.15 -7.94 -13.89
C GLU A 191 -4.78 -7.73 -15.36
N PHE A 192 -3.56 -8.13 -15.72
CA PHE A 192 -3.16 -8.17 -17.12
C PHE A 192 -3.57 -9.50 -17.74
N VAL A 193 -4.55 -9.45 -18.64
CA VAL A 193 -5.12 -10.65 -19.31
C VAL A 193 -4.05 -11.50 -20.01
N LYS A 194 -3.04 -10.87 -20.62
CA LYS A 194 -1.94 -11.58 -21.31
C LYS A 194 -0.79 -12.01 -20.38
N SER A 195 -0.88 -11.73 -19.09
CA SER A 195 0.17 -12.05 -18.11
C SER A 195 -0.46 -12.47 -16.79
N PRO A 196 -1.18 -13.61 -16.75
CA PRO A 196 -1.93 -14.05 -15.58
C PRO A 196 -1.06 -14.35 -14.35
N GLU A 197 0.24 -14.63 -14.55
CA GLU A 197 1.20 -14.85 -13.46
C GLU A 197 1.76 -13.55 -12.87
N SER A 198 1.49 -12.41 -13.51
CA SER A 198 1.90 -11.10 -13.01
C SER A 198 1.12 -10.67 -11.76
N ALA A 199 1.60 -9.59 -11.13
CA ALA A 199 0.96 -9.03 -9.96
C ALA A 199 -0.52 -8.67 -10.23
N LYS A 200 -1.39 -9.07 -9.31
CA LYS A 200 -2.82 -8.77 -9.32
C LYS A 200 -3.09 -7.64 -8.35
N LEU A 201 -3.84 -6.63 -8.76
CA LEU A 201 -4.20 -5.50 -7.91
C LEU A 201 -5.65 -5.64 -7.45
N LEU A 202 -5.84 -5.91 -6.16
CA LEU A 202 -7.13 -5.84 -5.51
C LEU A 202 -7.28 -4.48 -4.82
N LEU A 203 -8.37 -3.78 -5.10
CA LEU A 203 -8.69 -2.49 -4.49
C LEU A 203 -10.00 -2.60 -3.73
N ILE A 204 -9.98 -2.17 -2.47
CA ILE A 204 -11.11 -2.19 -1.57
C ILE A 204 -11.36 -0.77 -1.07
N CYS A 205 -12.59 -0.28 -1.15
CA CYS A 205 -12.97 1.07 -0.75
C CYS A 205 -14.05 1.02 0.34
N ARG A 206 -13.84 1.74 1.44
CA ARG A 206 -14.87 1.95 2.47
C ARG A 206 -15.86 2.99 1.99
N ARG A 207 -17.12 2.60 1.75
CA ARG A 207 -18.19 3.48 1.28
C ARG A 207 -18.93 4.18 2.41
N LYS A 208 -19.04 3.53 3.57
CA LYS A 208 -19.82 3.96 4.73
C LYS A 208 -19.17 3.54 6.04
#